data_AF-Q6IU43-F1
#
_entry.id   AF-Q6IU43-F1
#
_cell.length_a   1.000
_cell.length_b   1.000
_cell.length_c   1.000
_cell.angle_alpha   90.00
_cell.angle_beta   90.00
_cell.angle_gamma   90.00
#
_symmetry.space_group_name_H-M   'P 1'
#
loop_
_entity.id
_entity.type
_entity.pdbx_description
1 polymer ?
#
loop_
_entity_poly.entity_id
_entity_poly.type
_entity_poly.pdbx_seq_one_letter_code
_entity_poly.pdbx_strand_id
1 'polypeptide(L)'
;RLRELAENNPLGDYLRFAALIAHAQEVVLYDHPLEMDLTARIKEASAQGKPPLDIHVLPRDKHWQKLLMALIAELKPEMSGPALAVIENLEKASTQELEDMASALFASDFSSVSSDKAPFIWAALSLYWAQMANLIPGKARAEYGEQRQYCPVCGSMPVSSMVQIGTT
;
A
#
# COMPACT_ATOMS: atom_id res chain seq x y z
N ARG A 1 -0.32 15.45 10.43
CA ARG A 1 1.01 15.56 9.77
C ARG A 1 1.00 16.12 8.33
N LEU A 2 0.48 15.43 7.31
CA LEU A 2 0.56 15.93 5.91
C LEU A 2 -0.13 17.29 5.73
N ARG A 3 -1.28 17.49 6.38
CA ARG A 3 -1.98 18.79 6.41
C ARG A 3 -1.15 19.90 7.06
N GLU A 4 -0.49 19.64 8.19
CA GLU A 4 0.42 20.60 8.84
C GLU A 4 1.61 20.94 7.92
N LEU A 5 2.21 19.93 7.27
CA LEU A 5 3.33 20.15 6.35
C LEU A 5 2.94 20.93 5.09
N ALA A 6 1.65 20.96 4.76
CA ALA A 6 1.12 21.69 3.63
C ALA A 6 0.96 23.20 3.89
N GLU A 7 1.00 23.62 5.16
CA GLU A 7 0.94 25.03 5.54
C GLU A 7 2.19 25.77 5.04
N ASN A 8 1.98 26.85 4.28
CA ASN A 8 3.06 27.68 3.70
C ASN A 8 4.10 26.89 2.87
N ASN A 9 3.69 25.78 2.27
CA ASN A 9 4.55 24.92 1.46
C ASN A 9 4.29 25.11 -0.04
N PRO A 10 5.32 25.26 -0.90
CA PRO A 10 5.15 25.34 -2.36
C PRO A 10 4.43 24.13 -2.98
N LEU A 11 4.48 22.96 -2.32
CA LEU A 11 3.78 21.73 -2.71
C LEU A 11 2.51 21.49 -1.87
N GLY A 12 1.97 22.53 -1.24
CA GLY A 12 0.86 22.42 -0.29
C GLY A 12 -0.37 21.71 -0.86
N ASP A 13 -0.73 21.97 -2.11
CA ASP A 13 -1.89 21.33 -2.74
C ASP A 13 -1.67 19.82 -2.92
N TYR A 14 -0.47 19.42 -3.32
CA TYR A 14 -0.13 18.01 -3.44
C TYR A 14 -0.11 17.32 -2.07
N LEU A 15 0.42 17.97 -1.02
CA LEU A 15 0.41 17.43 0.34
C LEU A 15 -1.01 17.30 0.90
N ARG A 16 -1.91 18.25 0.59
CA ARG A 16 -3.33 18.15 0.92
C ARG A 16 -4.01 16.99 0.18
N PHE A 17 -3.71 16.81 -1.10
CA PHE A 17 -4.17 15.66 -1.88
C PHE A 17 -3.69 14.32 -1.28
N ALA A 18 -2.41 14.19 -0.95
CA ALA A 18 -1.88 13.01 -0.27
C ALA A 18 -2.53 12.78 1.10
N ALA A 19 -2.87 13.85 1.82
CA ALA A 19 -3.60 13.75 3.09
C ALA A 19 -5.04 13.24 2.91
N LEU A 20 -5.72 13.58 1.81
CA LEU A 20 -7.03 13.01 1.47
C LEU A 20 -6.92 11.51 1.23
N ILE A 21 -5.94 11.06 0.44
CA ILE A 21 -5.70 9.62 0.21
C ILE A 21 -5.42 8.89 1.53
N ALA A 22 -4.53 9.42 2.37
CA ALA A 22 -4.20 8.80 3.65
C ALA A 22 -5.42 8.71 4.59
N HIS A 23 -6.28 9.72 4.60
CA HIS A 23 -7.52 9.70 5.37
C HIS A 23 -8.51 8.66 4.84
N ALA A 24 -8.68 8.59 3.52
CA ALA A 24 -9.52 7.56 2.90
C ALA A 24 -9.01 6.14 3.21
N GLN A 25 -7.68 5.92 3.25
CA GLN A 25 -7.11 4.63 3.67
C GLN A 25 -7.50 4.26 5.11
N GLU A 26 -7.58 5.22 6.03
CA GLU A 26 -8.00 4.99 7.41
C GLU A 26 -9.48 4.59 7.49
N VAL A 27 -10.36 5.29 6.76
CA VAL A 27 -11.80 4.96 6.69
C VAL A 27 -11.99 3.56 6.09
N VAL A 28 -11.38 3.31 4.93
CA VAL A 28 -11.47 2.02 4.23
C VAL A 28 -10.87 0.88 5.05
N LEU A 29 -9.81 1.12 5.83
CA LEU A 29 -9.25 0.12 6.75
C LEU A 29 -10.29 -0.37 7.75
N TYR A 30 -11.05 0.56 8.31
CA TYR A 30 -12.06 0.28 9.32
C TYR A 30 -13.27 -0.47 8.74
N ASP A 31 -13.77 -0.03 7.58
CA ASP A 31 -14.99 -0.59 6.97
C ASP A 31 -14.75 -1.90 6.19
N HIS A 32 -13.51 -2.17 5.80
CA HIS A 32 -13.14 -3.33 4.98
C HIS A 32 -11.92 -4.07 5.55
N PRO A 33 -12.04 -4.66 6.76
CA PRO A 33 -10.97 -5.47 7.32
C PRO A 33 -10.72 -6.72 6.46
N LEU A 34 -9.45 -7.14 6.38
CA LEU A 34 -9.07 -8.41 5.79
C LEU A 34 -9.24 -9.53 6.81
N GLU A 35 -9.95 -10.58 6.41
CA GLU A 35 -10.02 -11.84 7.13
C GLU A 35 -9.26 -12.90 6.33
N MET A 36 -8.11 -13.32 6.85
CA MET A 36 -7.23 -14.29 6.19
C MET A 36 -6.41 -15.07 7.22
N ASP A 37 -6.27 -16.38 7.04
CA ASP A 37 -5.34 -17.19 7.84
C ASP A 37 -3.97 -17.28 7.14
N LEU A 38 -2.96 -16.63 7.74
CA LEU A 38 -1.58 -16.63 7.25
C LEU A 38 -0.70 -17.72 7.88
N THR A 39 -1.24 -18.58 8.75
CA THR A 39 -0.46 -19.55 9.54
C THR A 39 0.38 -20.48 8.65
N ALA A 40 -0.24 -21.07 7.63
CA ALA A 40 0.45 -21.96 6.70
C ALA A 40 1.55 -21.23 5.91
N ARG A 41 1.25 -20.01 5.43
CA ARG A 41 2.18 -19.17 4.69
C ARG A 41 3.40 -18.79 5.53
N ILE A 42 3.20 -18.36 6.78
CA ILE A 42 4.28 -17.98 7.69
C ILE A 42 5.21 -19.17 7.94
N LYS A 43 4.63 -20.35 8.20
CA LYS A 43 5.41 -21.58 8.41
C LYS A 43 6.24 -21.94 7.19
N GLU A 44 5.65 -21.87 6.00
CA GLU A 44 6.35 -22.14 4.74
C GLU A 44 7.49 -21.14 4.49
N ALA A 45 7.20 -19.84 4.60
CA ALA A 45 8.17 -18.77 4.36
C ALA A 45 9.36 -18.87 5.34
N SER A 46 9.08 -19.17 6.62
CA SER A 46 10.12 -19.41 7.63
C SER A 46 11.01 -20.60 7.28
N ALA A 47 10.45 -21.70 6.78
CA ALA A 47 11.23 -22.87 6.37
C ALA A 47 12.13 -22.59 5.15
N GLN A 48 11.76 -21.63 4.32
CA GLN A 48 12.53 -21.19 3.14
C GLN A 48 13.47 -20.02 3.43
N GLY A 49 13.44 -19.44 4.63
CA GLY A 49 14.20 -18.23 4.97
C GLY A 49 13.77 -17.00 4.18
N LYS A 50 12.50 -16.92 3.76
CA LYS A 50 11.95 -15.81 2.95
C LYS A 50 10.97 -14.96 3.77
N PRO A 51 10.76 -13.69 3.39
CA PRO A 51 9.70 -12.87 3.98
C PRO A 51 8.32 -13.50 3.76
N PRO A 52 7.44 -13.54 4.77
CA PRO A 52 6.12 -14.18 4.64
C PRO A 52 5.19 -13.49 3.62
N LEU A 53 5.34 -12.19 3.43
CA LEU A 53 4.56 -11.36 2.51
C LEU A 53 5.41 -10.78 1.37
N ASP A 54 6.42 -11.52 0.93
CA ASP A 54 7.35 -11.11 -0.13
C ASP A 54 6.61 -10.58 -1.37
N ILE A 55 6.85 -9.31 -1.69
CA ILE A 55 6.18 -8.57 -2.77
C ILE A 55 6.38 -9.17 -4.17
N HIS A 56 7.41 -10.00 -4.36
CA HIS A 56 7.73 -10.58 -5.67
C HIS A 56 7.08 -11.94 -5.91
N VAL A 57 6.66 -12.63 -4.85
CA VAL A 57 6.16 -14.02 -4.95
C VAL A 57 4.80 -14.24 -4.30
N LEU A 58 4.33 -13.32 -3.46
CA LEU A 58 3.01 -13.41 -2.86
C LEU A 58 1.92 -13.19 -3.93
N PRO A 59 1.09 -14.18 -4.26
CA PRO A 59 -0.10 -13.96 -5.06
C PRO A 59 -1.06 -13.05 -4.30
N ARG A 60 -1.59 -12.04 -4.97
CA ARG A 60 -2.56 -11.12 -4.40
C ARG A 60 -3.97 -11.72 -4.43
N ASP A 61 -4.71 -11.57 -3.34
CA ASP A 61 -6.13 -11.86 -3.30
C ASP A 61 -6.95 -10.67 -3.82
N LYS A 62 -8.15 -10.92 -4.37
CA LYS A 62 -9.08 -9.89 -4.87
C LYS A 62 -9.42 -8.78 -3.85
N HIS A 63 -9.16 -9.00 -2.56
CA HIS A 63 -9.38 -8.00 -1.52
C HIS A 63 -8.67 -6.68 -1.79
N TRP A 64 -7.46 -6.65 -2.38
CA TRP A 64 -6.81 -5.36 -2.68
C TRP A 64 -7.60 -4.53 -3.71
N GLN A 65 -8.26 -5.20 -4.67
CA GLN A 65 -9.13 -4.52 -5.63
C GLN A 65 -10.41 -4.01 -4.98
N LYS A 66 -10.96 -4.77 -4.02
CA LYS A 66 -12.06 -4.30 -3.16
C LYS A 66 -11.67 -3.03 -2.41
N LEU A 67 -10.46 -3.00 -1.83
CA LEU A 67 -9.93 -1.81 -1.17
C LEU A 67 -9.75 -0.64 -2.14
N LEU A 68 -9.27 -0.89 -3.37
CA LEU A 68 -9.17 0.15 -4.40
C LEU A 68 -10.54 0.76 -4.74
N MET A 69 -11.57 -0.08 -4.94
CA MET A 69 -12.91 0.41 -5.23
C MET A 69 -13.51 1.20 -4.06
N ALA A 70 -13.28 0.77 -2.82
CA ALA A 70 -13.70 1.51 -1.64
C ALA A 70 -12.97 2.85 -1.50
N LEU A 71 -11.65 2.89 -1.75
CA LEU A 71 -10.87 4.13 -1.78
C LEU A 71 -11.39 5.09 -2.85
N ILE A 72 -11.72 4.58 -4.03
CA ILE A 72 -12.31 5.38 -5.12
C ILE A 72 -13.64 5.99 -4.67
N ALA A 73 -14.52 5.19 -4.06
CA ALA A 73 -15.83 5.67 -3.59
C ALA A 73 -15.70 6.78 -2.53
N GLU A 74 -14.74 6.63 -1.60
CA GLU A 74 -14.46 7.62 -0.54
C GLU A 74 -13.84 8.91 -1.11
N LEU A 75 -12.95 8.80 -2.10
CA LEU A 75 -12.23 9.96 -2.64
C LEU A 75 -13.05 10.73 -3.67
N LYS A 76 -13.92 10.07 -4.45
CA LYS A 76 -14.64 10.67 -5.58
C LYS A 76 -15.41 11.96 -5.24
N PRO A 77 -16.11 12.08 -4.09
CA PRO A 77 -16.80 13.32 -3.71
C PRO A 77 -15.88 14.53 -3.51
N GLU A 78 -14.63 14.31 -3.12
CA GLU A 78 -13.62 15.35 -2.84
C GLU A 78 -12.80 15.73 -4.07
N MET A 79 -13.01 15.05 -5.20
CA MET A 79 -12.16 15.17 -6.39
C MET A 79 -12.80 16.02 -7.47
N SER A 80 -11.96 16.75 -8.21
CA SER A 80 -12.38 17.58 -9.34
C SER A 80 -11.34 17.58 -10.45
N GLY A 81 -11.75 18.03 -11.64
CA GLY A 81 -10.85 18.20 -12.78
C GLY A 81 -10.14 16.90 -13.20
N PRO A 82 -8.84 16.95 -13.51
CA PRO A 82 -8.09 15.78 -13.96
C PRO A 82 -8.09 14.61 -12.96
N ALA A 83 -8.04 14.88 -11.65
CA ALA A 83 -8.01 13.82 -10.64
C ALA A 83 -9.32 13.01 -10.62
N LEU A 84 -10.46 13.68 -10.78
CA LEU A 84 -11.76 13.00 -10.89
C LEU A 84 -11.81 12.09 -12.12
N ALA A 85 -11.37 12.60 -13.28
CA ALA A 85 -11.34 11.81 -14.51
C ALA A 85 -10.44 10.55 -14.37
N VAL A 86 -9.31 10.66 -13.66
CA VAL A 86 -8.42 9.52 -13.40
C VAL A 86 -9.09 8.46 -12.53
N ILE A 87 -9.74 8.88 -11.45
CA ILE A 87 -10.46 7.97 -10.56
C ILE A 87 -11.63 7.29 -11.27
N GLU A 88 -12.39 8.02 -12.08
CA GLU A 88 -13.48 7.44 -12.89
C GLU A 88 -12.99 6.46 -13.95
N ASN A 89 -11.79 6.65 -14.49
CA ASN A 89 -11.17 5.69 -15.39
C ASN A 89 -10.72 4.44 -14.65
N LEU A 90 -10.13 4.57 -13.46
CA LEU A 90 -9.77 3.44 -12.61
C LEU A 90 -10.98 2.62 -12.16
N GLU A 91 -12.10 3.29 -11.86
CA GLU A 91 -13.37 2.64 -11.48
C GLU A 91 -13.93 1.74 -12.59
N LYS A 92 -13.64 2.07 -13.86
CA LYS A 92 -14.11 1.33 -15.04
C LYS A 92 -13.13 0.27 -15.51
N ALA A 93 -11.90 0.25 -14.99
CA ALA A 93 -10.90 -0.73 -15.36
C ALA A 93 -11.32 -2.13 -14.93
N SER A 94 -11.07 -3.12 -15.78
CA SER A 94 -11.32 -4.53 -15.47
C SER A 94 -10.37 -5.05 -14.38
N THR A 95 -10.78 -6.11 -13.69
CA THR A 95 -9.95 -6.84 -12.72
C THR A 95 -8.57 -7.20 -13.29
N GLN A 96 -8.49 -7.58 -14.57
CA GLN A 96 -7.22 -7.94 -15.21
C GLN A 96 -6.34 -6.72 -15.44
N GLU A 97 -6.89 -5.62 -15.97
CA GLU A 97 -6.14 -4.37 -16.15
C GLU A 97 -5.59 -3.83 -14.83
N LEU A 98 -6.38 -3.94 -13.75
CA LEU A 98 -5.95 -3.58 -12.40
C LEU A 98 -4.79 -4.48 -11.92
N GLU A 99 -4.86 -5.80 -12.11
CA GLU A 99 -3.75 -6.71 -11.77
C GLU A 99 -2.49 -6.46 -12.59
N ASP A 100 -2.63 -6.14 -13.87
CA ASP A 100 -1.50 -5.87 -14.76
C ASP A 100 -0.78 -4.60 -14.31
N MET A 101 -1.54 -3.54 -13.98
CA MET A 101 -0.96 -2.31 -13.40
C MET A 101 -0.30 -2.58 -12.06
N ALA A 102 -0.93 -3.33 -11.15
CA ALA A 102 -0.32 -3.68 -9.86
C ALA A 102 0.98 -4.48 -10.03
N SER A 103 1.00 -5.44 -10.96
CA SER A 103 2.18 -6.25 -11.28
C SER A 103 3.31 -5.40 -11.84
N ALA A 104 3.01 -4.48 -12.77
CA ALA A 104 3.98 -3.54 -13.32
C ALA A 104 4.59 -2.62 -12.24
N LEU A 105 3.78 -2.12 -11.30
CA LEU A 105 4.27 -1.31 -10.18
C LEU A 105 5.27 -2.08 -9.29
N PHE A 106 4.97 -3.34 -8.93
CA PHE A 106 5.91 -4.17 -8.17
C PHE A 106 7.16 -4.57 -8.97
N ALA A 107 7.04 -4.70 -10.29
CA ALA A 107 8.17 -4.95 -11.19
C ALA A 107 9.01 -3.69 -11.48
N SER A 108 8.64 -2.53 -10.92
CA SER A 108 9.24 -1.22 -11.21
C SER A 108 9.14 -0.80 -12.68
N ASP A 109 8.18 -1.36 -13.43
CA ASP A 109 7.87 -0.95 -14.80
C ASP A 109 6.87 0.21 -14.79
N PHE A 110 7.37 1.38 -14.41
CA PHE A 110 6.58 2.61 -14.34
C PHE A 110 6.16 3.14 -15.73
N SER A 111 6.66 2.56 -16.81
CA SER A 111 6.23 2.92 -18.17
C SER A 111 4.86 2.34 -18.53
N SER A 112 4.53 1.19 -17.93
CA SER A 112 3.28 0.46 -18.13
C SER A 112 2.12 0.96 -17.25
N VAL A 113 2.37 1.90 -16.33
CA VAL A 113 1.34 2.48 -15.46
C VAL A 113 1.46 4.00 -15.49
N SER A 114 0.39 4.68 -15.92
CA SER A 114 0.39 6.13 -15.96
C SER A 114 0.55 6.72 -14.56
N SER A 115 1.40 7.76 -14.44
CA SER A 115 1.80 8.35 -13.16
C SER A 115 0.64 8.96 -12.35
N ASP A 116 -0.46 9.28 -13.02
CA ASP A 116 -1.71 9.77 -12.43
C ASP A 116 -2.50 8.69 -11.69
N LYS A 117 -2.43 7.43 -12.15
CA LYS A 117 -3.12 6.26 -11.57
C LYS A 117 -2.32 5.63 -10.42
N ALA A 118 -1.00 5.65 -10.54
CA ALA A 118 -0.10 4.97 -9.61
C ALA A 118 -0.35 5.29 -8.12
N PRO A 119 -0.62 6.56 -7.70
CA PRO A 119 -0.89 6.87 -6.29
C PRO A 119 -2.10 6.12 -5.71
N PHE A 120 -3.18 5.98 -6.48
CA PHE A 120 -4.40 5.31 -6.02
C PHE A 120 -4.21 3.80 -5.91
N ILE A 121 -3.53 3.20 -6.89
CA ILE A 121 -3.20 1.76 -6.87
C ILE A 121 -2.25 1.45 -5.71
N TRP A 122 -1.20 2.26 -5.51
CA TRP A 122 -0.30 2.11 -4.37
C TRP A 122 -1.00 2.30 -3.02
N ALA A 123 -1.99 3.20 -2.94
CA ALA A 123 -2.78 3.38 -1.73
C ALA A 123 -3.56 2.09 -1.37
N ALA A 124 -4.18 1.43 -2.35
CA ALA A 124 -4.87 0.16 -2.13
C ALA A 124 -3.91 -0.98 -1.77
N LEU A 125 -2.78 -1.11 -2.49
CA LEU A 125 -1.79 -2.16 -2.26
C LEU A 125 -1.09 -2.01 -0.90
N SER A 126 -0.70 -0.79 -0.54
CA SER A 126 -0.08 -0.52 0.78
C SER A 126 -1.05 -0.81 1.93
N LEU A 127 -2.33 -0.47 1.76
CA LEU A 127 -3.36 -0.80 2.74
C LEU A 127 -3.57 -2.32 2.86
N TYR A 128 -3.62 -3.03 1.74
CA TYR A 128 -3.73 -4.49 1.72
C TYR A 128 -2.55 -5.18 2.43
N TRP A 129 -1.32 -4.76 2.12
CA TRP A 129 -0.12 -5.30 2.80
C TRP A 129 -0.09 -4.95 4.28
N ALA A 130 -0.52 -3.74 4.67
CA ALA A 130 -0.63 -3.36 6.07
C ALA A 130 -1.64 -4.23 6.84
N GLN A 131 -2.80 -4.52 6.24
CA GLN A 131 -3.78 -5.44 6.82
C GLN A 131 -3.20 -6.85 7.00
N MET A 132 -2.55 -7.42 5.98
CA MET A 132 -1.89 -8.73 6.09
C MET A 132 -0.79 -8.74 7.15
N ALA A 133 0.05 -7.70 7.21
CA ALA A 133 1.13 -7.61 8.20
C ALA A 133 0.58 -7.58 9.63
N ASN A 134 -0.59 -6.98 9.85
CA ASN A 134 -1.26 -6.93 11.16
C ASN A 134 -1.83 -8.29 11.60
N LEU A 135 -2.05 -9.22 10.66
CA LEU A 135 -2.51 -10.59 10.94
C LEU A 135 -1.36 -11.54 11.32
N ILE A 136 -0.10 -11.13 11.18
CA ILE A 136 1.05 -11.97 11.55
C ILE A 136 1.18 -11.99 13.08
N PRO A 137 1.10 -13.15 13.73
CA PRO A 137 1.25 -13.25 15.18
C PRO A 137 2.68 -12.93 15.61
N GLY A 138 2.82 -12.13 16.67
CA GLY A 138 4.10 -11.77 17.27
C GLY A 138 4.77 -10.53 16.66
N LYS A 139 5.99 -10.24 17.11
CA LYS A 139 6.79 -9.13 16.57
C LYS A 139 7.81 -9.70 15.59
N ALA A 140 7.71 -9.35 14.31
CA ALA A 140 8.76 -9.64 13.35
C ALA A 140 10.07 -8.99 13.83
N ARG A 141 11.09 -9.81 14.10
CA ARG A 141 12.44 -9.35 14.41
C ARG A 141 13.33 -9.75 13.26
N ALA A 142 13.93 -8.76 12.60
CA ALA A 142 15.05 -9.02 11.71
C ALA A 142 16.20 -9.56 12.57
N GLU A 143 16.64 -10.78 12.32
CA GLU A 143 17.82 -11.33 12.99
C GLU A 143 19.10 -10.57 12.57
N TYR A 144 20.13 -10.63 13.39
CA TYR A 144 21.43 -10.02 13.08
C TYR A 144 22.05 -10.73 11.86
N GLY A 145 22.23 -10.01 10.75
CA GLY A 145 22.80 -10.56 9.51
C GLY A 145 22.65 -9.64 8.29
N GLU A 146 23.01 -10.17 7.13
CA GLU A 146 23.24 -9.45 5.86
C GLU A 146 21.97 -9.17 5.02
N GLN A 147 20.82 -8.75 5.58
CA GLN A 147 19.66 -8.31 4.76
C GLN A 147 18.83 -7.20 5.44
N ARG A 148 19.45 -6.34 6.25
CA ARG A 148 18.75 -5.22 6.93
C ARG A 148 18.24 -4.12 5.99
N GLN A 149 18.66 -4.11 4.73
CA GLN A 149 18.17 -3.15 3.74
C GLN A 149 16.74 -3.43 3.26
N TYR A 150 16.16 -4.58 3.61
CA TYR A 150 14.80 -4.96 3.21
C TYR A 150 13.87 -5.13 4.42
N CYS A 151 12.58 -4.90 4.20
CA CYS A 151 11.55 -5.21 5.17
C CYS A 151 11.52 -6.72 5.46
N PRO A 152 11.63 -7.19 6.72
CA PRO A 152 11.61 -8.62 7.04
C PRO A 152 10.25 -9.27 6.82
N VAL A 153 9.19 -8.47 6.64
CA VAL A 153 7.82 -8.96 6.42
C VAL A 153 7.54 -9.15 4.94
N CYS A 154 7.87 -8.16 4.11
CA CYS A 154 7.48 -8.16 2.70
C CYS A 154 8.65 -8.06 1.69
N GLY A 155 9.90 -8.01 2.15
CA GLY A 155 11.07 -7.93 1.27
C GLY A 155 11.23 -6.61 0.51
N SER A 156 10.35 -5.62 0.71
CA SER A 156 10.45 -4.33 0.04
C SER A 156 11.62 -3.49 0.55
N MET A 157 12.12 -2.59 -0.29
CA MET A 157 13.02 -1.51 0.15
C MET A 157 12.29 -0.54 1.10
N PRO A 158 12.96 0.03 2.10
CA PRO A 158 12.37 1.06 2.96
C PRO A 158 12.16 2.36 2.19
N VAL A 159 11.02 3.01 2.40
CA VAL A 159 10.71 4.33 1.84
C VAL A 159 11.30 5.47 2.68
N SER A 160 11.57 5.23 3.97
CA SER A 160 12.14 6.18 4.91
C SER A 160 12.75 5.44 6.11
N SER A 161 13.45 6.17 6.97
CA SER A 161 13.99 5.66 8.24
C SER A 161 13.47 6.48 9.42
N MET A 162 13.26 5.84 10.57
CA MET A 162 12.90 6.50 11.82
C MET A 162 13.99 6.26 12.86
N VAL A 163 14.51 7.33 13.46
CA VAL A 163 15.41 7.26 14.62
C VAL A 163 14.59 7.59 15.86
N GLN A 164 14.25 6.58 16.63
CA GLN A 164 13.58 6.78 17.91
C GLN A 164 14.63 7.13 18.97
N ILE A 165 14.73 8.41 19.32
CA ILE A 165 15.62 8.89 20.37
C ILE A 165 14.91 8.71 21.72
N GLY A 166 15.15 7.56 22.35
CA GLY A 166 14.69 7.26 23.69
C GLY A 166 13.18 7.05 23.83
N THR A 167 12.83 6.06 24.63
CA THR A 167 11.61 6.04 25.42
C THR A 167 12.06 5.67 26.82
N THR A 168 11.90 6.57 27.78
CA THR A 168 11.67 6.16 29.16
C THR A 168 10.46 5.25 29.21
#